data_AF-A0A1G8R3Q5-F1
#
_entry.id   AF-A0A1G8R3Q5-F1
#
_cell.length_a   1.000
_cell.length_b   1.000
_cell.length_c   1.000
_cell.angle_alpha   90.00
_cell.angle_beta   90.00
_cell.angle_gamma   90.00
#
_symmetry.space_group_name_H-M   'P 1'
#
loop_
_entity.id
_entity.type
_entity.pdbx_description
1 polymer ?
#
loop_
_entity_poly.entity_id
_entity_poly.type
_entity_poly.pdbx_seq_one_letter_code
_entity_poly.pdbx_strand_id
1 'polypeptide(L)'
;MMIKKLSIAGICALALSLCVWGGFAISSDFAPASVTEIQAVTDSSKCAKRVLQDANRDARLIHRRDLTKVSELCESIDGQSLAFQ
;
A
#
# COMPACT_ATOMS: atom_id res chain seq x y z
N MET A 1 -15.73 38.80 -22.83
CA MET A 1 -14.48 38.24 -22.26
C MET A 1 -14.66 37.53 -20.89
N MET A 2 -15.89 37.12 -20.52
CA MET A 2 -16.18 36.48 -19.22
C MET A 2 -16.30 34.95 -19.28
N ILE A 3 -16.61 34.37 -20.45
CA ILE A 3 -16.82 32.92 -20.62
C ILE A 3 -15.50 32.13 -20.54
N LYS A 4 -14.38 32.69 -21.00
CA LYS A 4 -13.04 32.04 -20.95
C LYS A 4 -12.48 31.93 -19.52
N LYS A 5 -12.78 32.89 -18.63
CA LYS A 5 -12.26 32.89 -17.24
C LYS A 5 -12.96 31.85 -16.36
N LEU A 6 -14.26 31.62 -16.60
CA LEU A 6 -15.04 30.60 -15.89
C LEU A 6 -14.58 29.17 -16.25
N SER A 7 -14.18 28.96 -17.51
CA SER A 7 -13.67 27.67 -18.00
C SER A 7 -12.29 27.32 -17.41
N ILE A 8 -11.37 28.28 -17.31
CA ILE A 8 -10.04 28.04 -16.72
C ILE A 8 -10.12 27.78 -15.22
N ALA A 9 -10.94 28.54 -14.49
CA ALA A 9 -11.14 28.31 -13.05
C ALA A 9 -11.75 26.92 -12.77
N GLY A 10 -12.70 26.48 -13.60
CA GLY A 10 -13.27 25.12 -13.52
C GLY A 10 -12.26 24.01 -13.78
N ILE A 11 -11.39 24.16 -14.79
CA ILE A 11 -10.32 23.19 -15.11
C ILE A 11 -9.30 23.12 -13.97
N CYS A 12 -8.89 24.27 -13.43
CA CYS A 12 -7.96 24.31 -12.29
C CYS A 12 -8.57 23.65 -11.03
N ALA A 13 -9.85 23.88 -10.75
CA ALA A 13 -10.55 23.24 -9.63
C ALA A 13 -10.61 21.71 -9.80
N LEU A 14 -10.89 21.22 -11.01
CA LEU A 14 -10.90 19.79 -11.32
C LEU A 14 -9.51 19.15 -11.17
N ALA A 15 -8.48 19.80 -11.71
CA ALA A 15 -7.09 19.33 -11.57
C ALA A 15 -6.65 19.27 -10.10
N LEU A 16 -6.95 20.32 -9.32
CA LEU A 16 -6.66 20.33 -7.88
C LEU A 16 -7.42 19.24 -7.13
N SER A 17 -8.69 18.99 -7.47
CA SER A 17 -9.47 17.92 -6.86
C SER A 17 -8.87 16.53 -7.14
N LEU A 18 -8.40 16.27 -8.37
CA LEU A 18 -7.73 15.01 -8.71
C LEU A 18 -6.40 14.86 -7.95
N CYS A 19 -5.63 15.93 -7.79
CA CYS A 19 -4.41 15.90 -6.99
C CYS A 19 -4.67 15.61 -5.51
N VAL A 20 -5.73 16.17 -4.92
CA VAL A 20 -6.11 15.92 -3.52
C VAL A 20 -6.53 14.46 -3.31
N TRP A 21 -7.35 13.91 -4.21
CA TRP A 21 -7.80 12.52 -4.13
C TRP A 21 -6.63 11.53 -4.35
N GLY A 22 -5.77 11.78 -5.34
CA GLY A 22 -4.56 10.99 -5.55
C GLY A 22 -3.60 11.07 -4.36
N GLY A 23 -3.44 12.25 -3.76
CA GLY A 23 -2.63 12.42 -2.55
C GLY A 23 -3.18 11.67 -1.34
N PHE A 24 -4.50 11.58 -1.18
CA PHE A 24 -5.12 10.85 -0.07
C PHE A 24 -4.90 9.33 -0.18
N ALA A 25 -5.07 8.76 -1.36
CA ALA A 25 -4.81 7.34 -1.62
C ALA A 25 -3.37 6.97 -1.29
N ILE A 26 -2.41 7.77 -1.79
CA ILE A 26 -0.99 7.59 -1.50
C ILE A 26 -0.73 7.74 0.01
N SER A 27 -1.30 8.74 0.69
CA SER A 27 -1.08 8.95 2.13
C SER A 27 -1.51 7.76 2.99
N SER A 28 -2.57 7.06 2.58
CA SER A 28 -3.11 5.93 3.32
C SER A 28 -2.17 4.71 3.32
N ASP A 29 -1.33 4.58 2.28
CA ASP A 29 -0.34 3.51 2.13
C ASP A 29 0.86 3.70 3.07
N PHE A 30 1.16 4.95 3.42
CA PHE A 30 2.19 5.32 4.41
C PHE A 30 1.66 5.37 5.83
N ALA A 31 0.39 5.04 6.06
CA ALA A 31 -0.11 4.86 7.40
C ALA A 31 0.41 3.53 8.01
N PRO A 32 0.62 3.47 9.33
CA PRO A 32 0.90 2.21 10.02
C PRO A 32 -0.17 1.17 9.71
N ALA A 33 0.25 -0.06 9.44
CA ALA A 33 -0.65 -1.18 9.30
C ALA A 33 -1.22 -1.56 10.68
N SER A 34 -2.51 -1.86 10.71
CA SER A 34 -3.17 -2.43 11.88
C SER A 34 -2.79 -3.90 12.07
N VAL A 35 -3.01 -4.41 13.28
CA VAL A 35 -2.77 -5.83 13.61
C VAL A 35 -3.59 -6.74 12.68
N THR A 36 -4.84 -6.39 12.39
CA THR A 36 -5.71 -7.17 11.51
C THR A 36 -5.19 -7.22 10.07
N GLU A 37 -4.68 -6.10 9.54
CA GLU A 37 -4.09 -6.05 8.20
C GLU A 37 -2.81 -6.91 8.13
N ILE A 38 -1.97 -6.86 9.17
CA ILE A 38 -0.79 -7.72 9.28
C ILE A 38 -1.21 -9.20 9.31
N GLN A 39 -2.19 -9.56 10.14
CA GLN A 39 -2.68 -10.93 10.27
C GLN A 39 -3.21 -11.49 8.94
N ALA A 40 -4.00 -10.70 8.21
CA ALA A 40 -4.54 -11.11 6.91
C ALA A 40 -3.45 -11.53 5.91
N VAL A 41 -2.31 -10.85 5.94
CA VAL A 41 -1.16 -11.18 5.07
C VAL A 41 -0.34 -12.35 5.62
N THR A 42 -0.15 -12.45 6.93
CA THR A 42 0.64 -13.55 7.52
C THR A 42 -0.08 -14.89 7.55
N ASP A 43 -1.41 -14.91 7.61
CA ASP A 43 -2.21 -16.14 7.70
C ASP A 43 -2.23 -16.90 6.38
N SER A 44 -2.08 -16.19 5.26
CA SER A 44 -2.07 -16.75 3.91
C SER A 44 -0.69 -17.16 3.40
N SER A 45 0.40 -16.71 4.04
CA SER A 45 1.76 -16.88 3.54
C SER A 45 2.80 -17.13 4.64
N LYS A 46 3.52 -18.27 4.55
CA LYS A 46 4.62 -18.59 5.48
C LYS A 46 5.80 -17.65 5.27
N CYS A 47 6.10 -17.29 4.02
CA CYS A 47 7.09 -16.27 3.69
C CYS A 47 6.74 -14.93 4.35
N ALA A 48 5.50 -14.46 4.18
CA ALA A 48 5.08 -13.16 4.70
C ALA A 48 5.14 -13.12 6.23
N LYS A 49 4.70 -14.20 6.88
CA LYS A 49 4.82 -14.37 8.32
C LYS A 49 6.26 -14.19 8.80
N ARG A 50 7.22 -14.83 8.15
CA ARG A 50 8.63 -14.72 8.53
C ARG A 50 9.18 -13.30 8.33
N VAL A 51 8.93 -12.71 7.16
CA VAL A 51 9.39 -11.34 6.84
C VAL A 51 8.84 -10.31 7.81
N LEU A 52 7.55 -10.37 8.12
CA LEU A 52 6.90 -9.41 9.02
C LEU A 52 7.28 -9.64 10.50
N GLN A 53 7.52 -10.89 10.90
CA GLN A 53 8.09 -11.20 12.22
C GLN A 53 9.51 -10.64 12.38
N ASP A 54 10.35 -10.77 11.35
CA ASP A 54 11.70 -10.20 11.35
C ASP A 54 11.66 -8.67 11.43
N ALA A 55 10.76 -8.01 10.68
CA ALA A 55 10.57 -6.57 10.77
C ALA A 55 10.16 -6.12 12.18
N ASN A 56 9.25 -6.85 12.84
CA ASN A 56 8.84 -6.56 14.21
C ASN A 56 9.98 -6.80 15.21
N ARG A 57 10.76 -7.88 15.04
CA ARG A 57 11.95 -8.16 15.87
C ARG A 57 12.96 -7.02 15.78
N ASP A 58 13.14 -6.44 14.60
CA ASP A 58 14.05 -5.34 14.35
C ASP A 58 13.43 -3.96 14.69
N ALA A 59 12.30 -3.96 15.42
CA ALA A 59 11.55 -2.78 15.85
C ALA A 59 11.17 -1.82 14.70
N ARG A 60 10.92 -2.36 13.50
CA ARG A 60 10.52 -1.57 12.33
C ARG A 60 9.02 -1.40 12.28
N LEU A 61 8.58 -0.16 12.10
CA LEU A 61 7.18 0.16 11.85
C LEU A 61 6.75 -0.40 10.48
N ILE A 62 5.70 -1.21 10.48
CA ILE A 62 5.11 -1.80 9.28
C ILE A 62 4.01 -0.87 8.78
N HIS A 63 4.15 -0.40 7.55
CA HIS A 63 3.13 0.41 6.89
C HIS A 63 2.29 -0.46 5.96
N ARG A 64 1.10 0.02 5.57
CA ARG A 64 0.24 -0.72 4.62
C ARG A 64 0.94 -1.01 3.30
N ARG A 65 1.76 -0.08 2.79
CA ARG A 65 2.58 -0.31 1.59
C ARG A 65 3.57 -1.45 1.73
N ASP A 66 4.04 -1.73 2.95
CA ASP A 66 4.98 -2.81 3.20
C ASP A 66 4.25 -4.15 3.09
N LEU A 67 2.99 -4.21 3.53
CA LEU A 67 2.14 -5.39 3.37
C LEU A 67 1.93 -5.74 1.89
N THR A 68 1.62 -4.77 1.03
CA THR A 68 1.46 -5.01 -0.42
C THR A 68 2.74 -5.59 -1.02
N LYS A 69 3.90 -4.99 -0.72
CA LYS A 69 5.20 -5.47 -1.23
C LYS A 69 5.55 -6.86 -0.73
N VAL A 70 5.25 -7.15 0.54
CA VAL A 70 5.50 -8.47 1.13
C VAL A 70 4.61 -9.52 0.46
N SER A 71 3.34 -9.23 0.22
CA SER A 71 2.43 -10.14 -0.50
C SER A 71 2.94 -10.46 -1.90
N GLU A 72 3.31 -9.45 -2.69
CA GLU A 72 3.85 -9.63 -4.05
C GLU A 72 5.14 -10.47 -4.05
N LEU A 73 6.06 -10.18 -3.13
CA LEU A 73 7.31 -10.93 -2.98
C LEU A 73 7.04 -12.40 -2.62
N CYS A 74 6.14 -12.61 -1.67
CA CYS A 74 5.93 -13.92 -1.06
C CYS A 74 5.05 -14.84 -1.89
N GLU A 75 4.20 -14.33 -2.79
CA GLU A 75 3.43 -15.16 -3.73
C GLU A 75 4.35 -16.07 -4.55
N SER A 76 5.41 -15.50 -5.14
CA SER A 76 6.38 -16.25 -5.94
C SER A 76 7.23 -17.20 -5.09
N ILE A 77 7.58 -16.81 -3.87
CA ILE A 77 8.43 -17.62 -2.97
C ILE A 77 7.66 -18.82 -2.43
N ASP A 78 6.42 -18.61 -1.98
CA ASP A 78 5.58 -19.68 -1.47
C ASP A 78 5.29 -20.71 -2.59
N GLY A 79 5.05 -20.25 -3.82
CA GLY A 79 4.92 -21.13 -4.99
C GLY A 79 6.19 -21.97 -5.23
N GLN A 80 7.37 -21.36 -5.19
CA GLN A 80 8.65 -22.07 -5.33
C GLN A 80 8.91 -23.05 -4.17
N SER A 81 8.45 -22.73 -2.96
CA SER A 81 8.64 -23.58 -1.79
C SER A 81 8.00 -24.97 -1.92
N LEU A 82 6.98 -25.10 -2.79
CA LEU A 82 6.35 -26.38 -3.11
C LEU A 82 7.30 -27.33 -3.85
N ALA A 83 8.34 -26.82 -4.51
CA ALA A 83 9.34 -27.66 -5.18
C ALA A 83 10.30 -28.37 -4.20
N PHE A 84 10.29 -28.00 -2.92
CA PHE A 84 11.17 -28.53 -1.88
C PHE A 84 10.42 -29.33 -0.79
N GLN A 85 9.15 -29.67 -1.05
CA GLN A 85 8.29 -30.50 -0.19
C GLN A 85 8.09 -31.87 -0.83
#